data_AF-A0A8T3MSD8-F1
#
_entry.id   AF-A0A8T3MSD8-F1
#
_cell.length_a   1.000
_cell.length_b   1.000
_cell.length_c   1.000
_cell.angle_alpha   90.00
_cell.angle_beta   90.00
_cell.angle_gamma   90.00
#
_symmetry.space_group_name_H-M   'P 1'
#
loop_
_entity.id
_entity.type
_entity.pdbx_description
1 polymer ?
#
loop_
_entity_poly.entity_id
_entity_poly.type
_entity_poly.pdbx_seq_one_letter_code
_entity_poly.pdbx_strand_id
1 'polypeptide(L)'
;MTMHRTNRLANMYVLSPFVWRADDLFHLLVRAVPRRDDEPRLKMAEIWHGTSDDGRHFEMEDAPTLFPGPDLVDLDGCEDPTVHIDATTLRVWYTGYN
;
A
#
# COMPACT_ATOMS: atom_id res chain seq x y z
N MET A 1 7.16 -15.13 -2.81
CA MET A 1 6.72 -13.81 -3.29
C MET A 1 7.73 -12.78 -2.83
N THR A 2 8.24 -11.96 -3.73
CA THR A 2 9.19 -10.88 -3.46
C THR A 2 8.63 -9.56 -3.97
N MET A 3 9.05 -8.47 -3.35
CA MET A 3 8.74 -7.10 -3.77
C MET A 3 10.07 -6.40 -4.01
N HIS A 4 10.34 -6.01 -5.24
CA HIS A 4 11.44 -5.11 -5.55
C HIS A 4 11.02 -3.71 -5.10
N ARG A 5 11.72 -3.20 -4.08
CA ARG A 5 11.37 -1.97 -3.37
C ARG A 5 12.54 -1.01 -3.48
N THR A 6 12.30 0.14 -4.08
CA THR A 6 13.24 1.25 -4.18
C THR A 6 12.89 2.33 -3.14
N ASN A 7 13.67 3.40 -3.11
CA ASN A 7 13.39 4.62 -2.33
C ASN A 7 13.14 4.34 -0.83
N ARG A 8 12.21 5.07 -0.20
CA ARG A 8 11.91 4.92 1.22
C ARG A 8 11.19 3.60 1.55
N LEU A 9 10.43 3.02 0.61
CA LEU A 9 9.73 1.75 0.81
C LEU A 9 10.70 0.60 1.13
N ALA A 10 11.93 0.65 0.60
CA ALA A 10 13.00 -0.31 0.93
C ALA A 10 13.26 -0.43 2.44
N ASN A 11 13.03 0.66 3.20
CA ASN A 11 13.31 0.75 4.63
C ASN A 11 12.05 0.69 5.50
N MET A 12 10.88 0.35 4.94
CA MET A 12 9.62 0.25 5.68
C MET A 12 9.32 -1.21 6.07
N TYR A 13 8.43 -1.40 7.05
CA TYR A 13 7.70 -2.64 7.23
C TYR A 13 6.58 -2.69 6.20
N VAL A 14 6.33 -3.86 5.61
CA VAL A 14 5.28 -4.07 4.62
C VAL A 14 4.34 -5.14 5.15
N LEU A 15 3.05 -4.83 5.16
CA LEU A 15 2.00 -5.53 5.89
C LEU A 15 0.72 -5.58 5.03
N SER A 16 -0.24 -6.38 5.48
CA SER A 16 -1.63 -6.39 4.98
C SER A 16 -1.74 -6.38 3.44
N PRO A 17 -1.13 -7.35 2.73
CA PRO A 17 -1.19 -7.39 1.28
C PRO A 17 -2.60 -7.71 0.78
N PHE A 18 -3.05 -7.01 -0.26
CA PHE A 18 -4.22 -7.35 -1.05
C PHE A 18 -3.82 -7.52 -2.51
N VAL A 19 -4.06 -8.71 -3.07
CA VAL A 19 -3.69 -9.05 -4.44
C VAL A 19 -4.94 -9.31 -5.26
N TRP A 20 -4.97 -8.76 -6.48
CA TRP A 20 -6.01 -9.09 -7.46
C TRP A 20 -5.40 -9.24 -8.85
N ARG A 21 -6.18 -9.80 -9.76
CA ARG A 21 -5.83 -9.83 -11.19
C ARG A 21 -6.74 -8.84 -11.91
N ALA A 22 -6.15 -7.99 -12.73
CA ALA A 22 -6.84 -7.17 -13.71
C ALA A 22 -6.05 -7.27 -15.00
N ASP A 23 -6.76 -7.46 -16.11
CA ASP A 23 -6.15 -7.82 -17.39
C ASP A 23 -5.20 -9.04 -17.24
N ASP A 24 -3.99 -8.93 -17.76
CA ASP A 24 -2.94 -9.96 -17.71
C ASP A 24 -1.91 -9.74 -16.60
N LEU A 25 -2.16 -8.82 -15.66
CA LEU A 25 -1.26 -8.52 -14.55
C LEU A 25 -1.87 -8.88 -13.19
N PHE A 26 -0.99 -9.29 -12.28
CA PHE A 26 -1.25 -9.27 -10.86
C PHE A 26 -0.96 -7.86 -10.34
N HIS A 27 -1.89 -7.32 -9.57
CA HIS A 27 -1.71 -6.08 -8.85
C HIS A 27 -1.67 -6.37 -7.36
N LEU A 28 -0.93 -5.56 -6.63
CA LEU A 28 -0.74 -5.67 -5.19
C LEU A 28 -0.90 -4.30 -4.56
N LEU A 29 -1.72 -4.20 -3.52
CA LEU A 29 -1.64 -3.12 -2.55
C LEU A 29 -1.08 -3.66 -1.23
N VAL A 30 -0.24 -2.86 -0.58
CA VAL A 30 0.31 -3.17 0.74
C VAL A 30 0.23 -1.96 1.65
N ARG A 31 0.01 -2.21 2.93
CA ARG A 31 0.27 -1.23 3.98
C ARG A 31 1.77 -1.17 4.23
N ALA A 32 2.36 0.02 4.20
CA ALA A 32 3.75 0.27 4.52
C ALA A 32 3.87 1.20 5.72
N VAL A 33 4.75 0.87 6.67
CA VAL A 33 4.97 1.66 7.90
C VAL A 33 6.46 1.95 8.08
N PRO A 34 6.87 3.21 8.34
CA PRO A 34 8.27 3.54 8.65
C PRO A 34 8.81 2.75 9.86
N ARG A 35 10.07 2.32 9.78
CA ARG A 35 10.79 1.70 10.91
C ARG A 35 11.27 2.78 11.87
N ARG A 36 10.39 3.23 12.76
CA ARG A 36 10.66 4.29 13.76
C ARG A 36 10.17 3.90 15.15
N ASP A 37 10.94 3.06 15.84
CA ASP A 37 10.63 2.64 17.21
C ASP A 37 10.95 3.73 18.24
N ASP A 38 11.79 4.70 17.85
CA ASP A 38 12.14 5.91 18.57
C ASP A 38 10.99 6.93 18.62
N GLU A 39 10.19 7.03 17.57
CA GLU A 39 9.08 7.98 17.48
C GLU A 39 7.82 7.33 16.89
N PRO A 40 6.99 6.65 17.71
CA PRO A 40 5.80 5.92 17.25
C PRO A 40 4.79 6.78 16.48
N ARG A 41 4.66 8.07 16.81
CA ARG A 41 3.82 9.04 16.09
C ARG A 41 4.24 9.27 14.63
N LEU A 42 5.47 8.91 14.27
CA LEU A 42 5.97 8.99 12.90
C LEU A 42 5.78 7.68 12.12
N LYS A 43 5.12 6.67 12.71
CA LYS A 43 4.72 5.43 12.04
C LYS A 43 3.44 5.62 11.22
N MET A 44 3.38 6.70 10.45
CA MET A 44 2.25 6.98 9.58
C MET A 44 2.18 5.92 8.47
N ALA A 45 1.10 5.17 8.47
CA ALA A 45 0.89 4.10 7.51
C ALA A 45 0.50 4.67 6.14
N GLU A 46 1.07 4.10 5.09
CA GLU A 46 0.81 4.46 3.70
C GLU A 46 0.41 3.21 2.92
N ILE A 47 -0.32 3.37 1.82
CA ILE A 47 -0.64 2.26 0.92
C ILE A 47 0.17 2.41 -0.36
N TRP A 48 0.91 1.35 -0.69
CA TRP A 48 1.75 1.27 -1.87
C TRP A 48 1.23 0.25 -2.86
N HIS A 49 1.39 0.54 -4.14
CA HIS A 49 1.00 -0.31 -5.25
C HIS A 49 2.22 -0.96 -5.92
N GLY A 50 2.03 -2.17 -6.44
CA GLY A 50 2.97 -2.83 -7.32
C GLY A 50 2.27 -3.77 -8.28
N THR A 51 3.00 -4.21 -9.31
CA THR A 51 2.49 -5.13 -10.34
C THR A 51 3.44 -6.28 -10.59
N SER A 52 2.92 -7.38 -11.14
CA SER A 52 3.65 -8.59 -11.46
C SER A 52 2.99 -9.31 -12.64
N ASP A 53 3.78 -9.90 -13.52
CA ASP A 53 3.30 -10.76 -14.62
C ASP A 53 3.14 -12.24 -14.17
N ASP A 54 3.88 -12.66 -13.15
CA ASP A 54 3.94 -14.05 -12.69
C ASP A 54 3.32 -14.30 -11.30
N GLY A 55 2.89 -13.22 -10.63
CA GLY A 55 2.31 -13.24 -9.28
C GLY A 55 3.32 -13.60 -8.18
N ARG A 56 4.62 -13.62 -8.49
CA ARG A 56 5.71 -14.00 -7.58
C ARG A 56 6.68 -12.84 -7.35
N HIS A 57 6.99 -12.07 -8.38
CA HIS A 57 7.93 -10.95 -8.33
C HIS A 57 7.18 -9.66 -8.64
N PHE A 58 6.99 -8.82 -7.63
CA PHE A 58 6.30 -7.54 -7.77
C PHE A 58 7.30 -6.39 -7.88
N GLU A 59 7.13 -5.57 -8.91
CA GLU A 59 7.76 -4.26 -9.02
C GLU A 59 6.87 -3.24 -8.33
N MET A 60 7.41 -2.56 -7.32
CA MET A 60 6.68 -1.56 -6.54
C MET A 60 6.88 -0.17 -7.14
N GLU A 61 5.84 0.66 -7.07
CA GLU A 61 5.89 2.06 -7.48
C GLU A 61 6.91 2.87 -6.65
N ASP A 62 7.38 4.00 -7.19
CA ASP A 62 8.37 4.86 -6.55
C ASP A 62 7.79 5.76 -5.44
N ALA A 63 6.46 5.86 -5.34
CA ALA A 63 5.71 6.68 -4.40
C ALA A 63 4.46 5.94 -3.87
N PRO A 64 3.93 6.30 -2.68
CA PRO A 64 2.69 5.72 -2.19
C PRO A 64 1.51 6.11 -3.09
N THR A 65 0.55 5.20 -3.22
CA THR A 65 -0.70 5.44 -3.94
C THR A 65 -1.71 6.16 -3.08
N LEU A 66 -1.77 5.81 -1.78
CA LEU A 66 -2.52 6.55 -0.77
C LEU A 66 -1.58 6.87 0.39
N PHE A 67 -1.65 8.11 0.84
CA PHE A 67 -0.91 8.61 1.98
C PHE A 67 -1.88 9.47 2.82
N PRO A 68 -1.61 9.63 4.13
CA PRO A 68 -2.47 10.40 5.02
C PRO A 68 -2.85 11.77 4.45
N GLY A 69 -4.16 12.02 4.40
CA GLY A 69 -4.72 13.29 3.93
C GLY A 69 -4.64 14.41 4.98
N PRO A 70 -5.01 15.64 4.61
CA PRO A 70 -5.14 16.74 5.56
C PRO A 70 -6.37 16.59 6.48
N ASP A 71 -7.29 15.68 6.15
CA ASP A 71 -8.51 15.45 6.90
C ASP A 71 -8.24 14.60 8.14
N LEU A 72 -9.05 14.81 9.19
CA LEU A 72 -8.86 14.10 10.46
C LEU A 72 -9.17 12.60 10.40
N VAL A 73 -9.77 12.09 9.32
CA VAL A 73 -10.25 10.69 9.28
C VAL A 73 -9.13 9.68 9.04
N ASP A 74 -8.02 10.12 8.45
CA ASP A 74 -6.85 9.31 8.09
C ASP A 74 -5.53 10.05 8.31
N LEU A 75 -5.56 11.12 9.13
CA LEU A 75 -4.45 12.04 9.38
C LEU A 75 -3.15 11.32 9.80
N ASP A 76 -3.27 10.23 10.55
CA ASP A 76 -2.14 9.49 11.10
C ASP A 76 -1.90 8.16 10.38
N GLY A 77 -2.68 7.80 9.35
CA GLY A 77 -2.43 6.59 8.58
C GLY A 77 -3.56 6.14 7.66
N CYS A 78 -3.16 5.56 6.52
CA CYS A 78 -4.03 4.77 5.65
C CYS A 78 -3.64 3.29 5.76
N GLU A 79 -4.56 2.42 6.18
CA GLU A 79 -4.25 1.04 6.57
C GLU A 79 -5.09 0.00 5.83
N ASP A 80 -4.55 -1.21 5.74
CA ASP A 80 -5.27 -2.43 5.42
C ASP A 80 -6.18 -2.33 4.17
N PRO A 81 -5.58 -2.09 2.99
CA PRO A 81 -6.34 -1.88 1.77
C PRO A 81 -7.15 -3.11 1.36
N THR A 82 -8.33 -2.87 0.82
CA THR A 82 -9.14 -3.86 0.11
C THR A 82 -9.62 -3.27 -1.20
N VAL A 83 -9.70 -4.11 -2.24
CA VAL A 83 -10.11 -3.68 -3.57
C VAL A 83 -11.41 -4.38 -3.96
N HIS A 84 -12.35 -3.61 -4.48
CA HIS A 84 -13.50 -4.16 -5.21
C HIS A 84 -13.58 -3.51 -6.59
N ILE A 85 -13.73 -4.35 -7.60
CA ILE A 85 -13.72 -3.99 -9.00
C ILE A 85 -15.11 -4.30 -9.56
N ASP A 86 -15.76 -3.28 -10.11
CA ASP A 86 -16.94 -3.45 -10.96
C ASP A 86 -16.57 -3.22 -12.44
N ALA A 87 -17.56 -3.24 -13.33
CA ALA A 87 -17.37 -3.27 -14.79
C ALA A 87 -16.39 -2.23 -15.34
N THR A 88 -16.27 -1.06 -14.70
CA THR A 88 -15.34 0.01 -15.13
C THR A 88 -14.62 0.70 -13.99
N THR A 89 -14.96 0.37 -12.74
CA THR A 89 -14.48 1.11 -11.58
C THR A 89 -13.69 0.22 -10.65
N LEU A 90 -12.44 0.61 -10.42
CA LEU A 90 -11.68 0.13 -9.28
C LEU A 90 -11.96 1.04 -8.08
N ARG A 91 -12.41 0.46 -6.98
CA ARG A 91 -12.57 1.16 -5.71
C ARG A 91 -11.65 0.53 -4.67
N VAL A 92 -10.97 1.37 -3.91
CA VAL A 92 -10.12 0.97 -2.78
C VAL A 92 -10.80 1.43 -1.50
N TRP A 93 -11.01 0.50 -0.57
CA TRP A 93 -11.39 0.80 0.79
C TRP A 93 -10.17 0.57 1.68
N TYR A 94 -10.03 1.41 2.69
CA TYR A 94 -8.94 1.33 3.64
C TYR A 94 -9.45 1.79 5.00
N THR A 95 -8.70 1.48 6.05
CA THR A 95 -8.94 1.97 7.40
C THR A 95 -8.13 3.25 7.62
N GLY A 96 -8.80 4.36 7.91
CA GLY A 96 -8.13 5.58 8.36
C GLY A 96 -7.76 5.50 9.85
N TYR A 97 -6.61 6.07 10.21
CA TYR A 97 -6.13 6.19 11.59
C TYR A 97 -5.91 7.67 11.97
N ASN A 98 -6.21 8.04 13.21
CA ASN A 98 -6.14 9.41 13.75
C ASN A 98 -5.93 9.48 15.27
#